data_AF-A0A662RKX0-F1
#
_entry.id   AF-A0A662RKX0-F1
#
_cell.length_a   1.000
_cell.length_b   1.000
_cell.length_c   1.000
_cell.angle_alpha   90.00
_cell.angle_beta   90.00
_cell.angle_gamma   90.00
#
_symmetry.space_group_name_H-M   'P 1'
#
loop_
_entity.id
_entity.type
_entity.pdbx_description
1 polymer ?
#
loop_
_entity_poly.entity_id
_entity_poly.type
_entity_poly.pdbx_seq_one_letter_code
_entity_poly.pdbx_strand_id
1 'polypeptide(L)'
;MRNKGHLGSGADADVAIYDIGEDTKAEESEKRLSSCEYLLKGGEVVVYKGVLNSDSGRVRKKRFYFEVGEKVLGKAKERHREVIERICNRRSFRAEHLRVDEWFIDVSEGI
;
A
#
# COMPACT_ATOMS: atom_id res chain seq x y z
N MET A 1 -2.44 9.52 -4.71
CA MET A 1 -1.09 9.36 -5.30
C MET A 1 -1.16 9.81 -6.74
N ARG A 2 -0.25 10.69 -7.18
CA ARG A 2 -0.26 11.22 -8.56
C ARG A 2 0.35 10.26 -9.58
N ASN A 3 1.20 9.35 -9.13
CA ASN A 3 1.98 8.37 -9.90
C ASN A 3 1.33 6.97 -9.98
N LYS A 4 0.06 6.82 -9.55
CA LYS A 4 -0.66 5.53 -9.53
C LYS A 4 -1.94 5.63 -10.34
N GLY A 5 -2.42 4.50 -10.86
CA GLY A 5 -3.71 4.38 -11.53
C GLY A 5 -3.73 4.83 -12.99
N HIS A 6 -2.57 5.10 -13.59
CA HIS A 6 -2.42 5.41 -15.01
C HIS A 6 -1.10 4.86 -15.56
N LEU A 7 -0.97 4.84 -16.91
CA LEU A 7 0.21 4.36 -17.63
C LEU A 7 1.05 5.48 -18.30
N GLY A 8 0.64 6.74 -18.15
CA GLY A 8 1.40 7.89 -18.67
C GLY A 8 2.76 8.10 -17.99
N SER A 9 3.64 8.86 -18.64
CA SER A 9 4.98 9.19 -18.13
C SER A 9 4.94 9.75 -16.70
N GLY A 10 5.84 9.26 -15.85
CA GLY A 10 5.89 9.60 -14.42
C GLY A 10 5.03 8.72 -13.51
N ALA A 11 4.27 7.77 -14.07
CA ALA A 11 3.67 6.69 -13.30
C ALA A 11 4.73 5.75 -12.73
N ASP A 12 4.42 5.13 -11.59
CA ASP A 12 5.15 3.95 -11.15
C ASP A 12 4.92 2.82 -12.15
N ALA A 13 5.97 2.03 -12.43
CA ALA A 13 5.91 0.87 -13.31
C ALA A 13 5.21 -0.34 -12.63
N ASP A 14 3.96 -0.10 -12.22
CA ASP A 14 3.02 -1.08 -11.67
C ASP A 14 1.99 -1.41 -12.76
N VAL A 15 2.22 -2.51 -13.49
CA VAL A 15 1.44 -2.87 -14.68
C VAL A 15 0.96 -4.31 -14.57
N ALA A 16 -0.35 -4.53 -14.74
CA ALA A 16 -0.93 -5.86 -14.87
C ALA A 16 -1.34 -6.09 -16.33
N ILE A 17 -0.92 -7.21 -16.90
CA ILE A 17 -1.25 -7.62 -18.27
C ILE A 17 -2.10 -8.89 -18.17
N TYR A 18 -3.25 -8.86 -18.83
CA TYR A 18 -4.19 -9.98 -18.87
C TYR A 18 -4.28 -10.49 -20.31
N ASP A 19 -4.35 -11.80 -20.48
CA ASP A 19 -4.73 -12.40 -21.75
C ASP A 19 -6.25 -12.26 -21.92
N ILE A 20 -6.71 -11.08 -22.37
CA ILE A 20 -8.11 -10.78 -22.66
C ILE A 20 -8.14 -10.03 -23.99
N GLY A 21 -8.84 -10.60 -24.97
CA GLY A 21 -9.05 -10.05 -26.30
C GLY A 21 -10.53 -9.78 -26.60
N GLU A 22 -10.82 -9.31 -27.80
CA GLU A 22 -12.20 -9.05 -28.26
C GLU A 22 -13.07 -10.31 -28.33
N ASP A 23 -12.45 -11.47 -28.50
CA ASP A 23 -13.06 -12.80 -28.57
C ASP A 23 -13.30 -13.43 -27.19
N THR A 24 -12.82 -12.80 -26.11
CA THR A 24 -12.99 -13.31 -24.76
C THR A 24 -14.46 -13.22 -24.36
N LYS A 25 -15.07 -14.38 -24.10
CA LYS A 25 -16.47 -14.46 -23.67
C LYS A 25 -16.64 -13.89 -22.26
N ALA A 26 -17.78 -13.29 -22.00
CA ALA A 26 -18.11 -12.70 -20.71
C ALA A 26 -18.00 -13.70 -19.54
N GLU A 27 -18.35 -14.97 -19.77
CA GLU A 27 -18.23 -16.06 -18.80
C GLU A 27 -16.77 -16.42 -18.44
N GLU A 28 -15.79 -16.08 -19.28
CA GLU A 28 -14.37 -16.32 -19.04
C GLU A 28 -13.68 -15.14 -18.34
N SER A 29 -14.33 -13.97 -18.30
CA SER A 29 -13.73 -12.72 -17.83
C SER A 29 -13.28 -12.80 -16.37
N GLU A 30 -14.09 -13.37 -15.48
CA GLU A 30 -13.74 -13.51 -14.06
C GLU A 30 -12.47 -14.36 -13.89
N LYS A 31 -12.43 -15.50 -14.59
CA LYS A 31 -11.28 -16.41 -14.56
C LYS A 31 -10.01 -15.72 -15.09
N ARG A 32 -10.08 -15.02 -16.22
CA ARG A 32 -8.92 -14.33 -16.81
C ARG A 32 -8.47 -13.14 -15.96
N LEU A 33 -9.38 -12.37 -15.38
CA LEU A 33 -9.05 -11.27 -14.46
C LEU A 33 -8.50 -11.75 -13.11
N SER A 34 -8.83 -12.98 -12.70
CA SER A 34 -8.30 -13.57 -11.46
C SER A 34 -6.81 -13.90 -11.53
N SER A 35 -6.27 -14.09 -12.74
CA SER A 35 -4.89 -14.52 -12.97
C SER A 35 -4.27 -13.79 -14.15
N CYS A 36 -3.54 -12.71 -13.88
CA CYS A 36 -2.79 -11.98 -14.89
C CYS A 36 -1.67 -12.82 -15.51
N GLU A 37 -1.39 -12.57 -16.79
CA GLU A 37 -0.29 -13.20 -17.52
C GLU A 37 1.06 -12.58 -17.08
N TYR A 38 1.11 -11.27 -16.89
CA TYR A 38 2.27 -10.60 -16.29
C TYR A 38 1.82 -9.59 -15.24
N LEU A 39 2.63 -9.48 -14.18
CA LEU A 39 2.56 -8.37 -13.23
C LEU A 39 3.94 -7.77 -13.06
N LEU A 40 4.06 -6.48 -13.39
CA LEU A 40 5.22 -5.66 -13.08
C LEU A 40 4.91 -4.86 -11.81
N LYS A 41 5.87 -4.81 -10.89
CA LYS A 41 5.78 -4.02 -9.67
C LYS A 41 7.06 -3.22 -9.50
N GLY A 42 6.98 -1.90 -9.62
CA GLY A 42 8.16 -1.04 -9.64
C GLY A 42 9.15 -1.36 -10.75
N GLY A 43 8.68 -1.91 -11.87
CA GLY A 43 9.53 -2.34 -13.01
C GLY A 43 10.02 -3.79 -12.96
N GLU A 44 9.85 -4.48 -11.83
CA GLU A 44 10.25 -5.88 -11.67
C GLU A 44 9.10 -6.84 -12.01
N VAL A 45 9.38 -7.91 -12.76
CA VAL A 45 8.38 -8.94 -13.09
C VAL A 45 8.15 -9.85 -11.89
N VAL A 46 6.99 -9.73 -11.25
CA VAL A 46 6.61 -10.51 -10.06
C VAL A 46 5.66 -11.66 -10.37
N VAL A 47 4.88 -11.57 -11.45
CA VAL A 47 4.05 -12.69 -11.95
C VAL A 47 4.39 -12.90 -13.41
N TYR A 48 4.54 -14.17 -13.79
CA TYR A 48 4.70 -14.62 -15.16
C TYR A 48 3.82 -15.86 -15.39
N LYS A 49 2.98 -15.83 -16.43
CA LYS A 49 2.03 -16.90 -16.77
C LYS A 49 1.13 -17.32 -15.61
N GLY A 50 0.64 -16.34 -14.84
CA GLY A 50 -0.18 -16.59 -13.65
C GLY A 50 0.58 -17.16 -12.44
N VAL A 51 1.91 -17.34 -12.52
CA VAL A 51 2.73 -17.89 -11.44
C VAL A 51 3.58 -16.77 -10.81
N LEU A 52 3.62 -16.75 -9.48
CA LEU A 52 4.50 -15.85 -8.74
C LEU A 52 5.96 -16.20 -9.04
N ASN A 53 6.73 -15.23 -9.50
CA ASN A 53 8.15 -15.39 -9.81
C ASN A 53 8.96 -15.47 -8.51
N SER A 54 9.51 -16.64 -8.19
CA SER A 54 10.34 -16.87 -7.00
C SER A 54 11.67 -16.12 -7.02
N ASP A 55 12.16 -15.80 -8.21
CA ASP A 55 13.45 -15.12 -8.42
C ASP A 55 13.29 -13.61 -8.49
N SER A 56 12.04 -13.10 -8.52
CA SER A 56 11.78 -11.69 -8.37
C SER A 56 12.30 -11.27 -7.00
N GLY A 57 13.37 -10.46 -6.99
CA GLY A 57 13.93 -9.93 -5.75
C GLY A 57 12.79 -9.36 -4.92
N ARG A 58 12.67 -9.73 -3.63
CA ARG A 58 11.51 -9.43 -2.77
C ARG A 58 10.99 -8.02 -3.04
N VAL A 59 9.95 -7.89 -3.87
CA VAL A 59 9.46 -6.57 -4.22
C VAL A 59 8.86 -5.96 -2.96
N ARG A 60 9.55 -4.95 -2.44
CA ARG A 60 9.25 -4.41 -1.12
C ARG A 60 7.90 -3.71 -1.17
N LYS A 61 7.01 -4.10 -0.26
CA LYS A 61 5.74 -3.42 -0.06
C LYS A 61 6.03 -2.01 0.47
N LYS A 62 5.83 -0.99 -0.37
CA LYS A 62 5.81 0.41 0.07
C LYS A 62 4.61 0.64 1.00
N ARG A 63 4.84 1.35 2.11
CA ARG A 63 3.79 1.82 3.01
C ARG A 63 3.64 3.32 2.83
N PHE A 64 2.40 3.79 2.92
CA PHE A 64 2.08 5.20 2.76
C PHE A 64 1.26 5.65 3.95
N TYR A 65 1.61 6.82 4.49
CA TYR A 65 0.88 7.51 5.53
C TYR A 65 0.72 8.97 5.11
N PHE A 66 -0.25 9.65 5.70
CA PHE A 66 -0.48 11.06 5.46
C PHE A 66 0.30 11.87 6.50
N GLU A 67 1.09 12.84 6.04
CA GLU A 67 1.66 13.82 6.94
C GLU A 67 0.61 14.88 7.27
N VAL A 68 0.29 15.00 8.56
CA VAL A 68 -0.65 16.02 9.04
C VAL A 68 0.15 17.28 9.33
N GLY A 69 -0.16 18.38 8.63
CA GLY A 69 0.54 19.66 8.81
C GLY A 69 0.52 20.17 10.26
N GLU A 70 1.60 20.87 10.66
CA GLU A 70 1.89 21.23 12.06
C GLU A 70 0.75 21.94 12.81
N LYS A 71 0.01 22.83 12.12
CA LYS A 71 -1.12 23.56 12.74
C LYS A 71 -2.29 22.66 13.11
N VAL A 72 -2.56 21.65 12.29
CA VAL A 72 -3.60 20.64 12.56
C VAL A 72 -3.10 19.68 13.62
N LEU A 73 -1.81 19.33 13.58
CA LEU A 73 -1.15 18.49 14.56
C LEU A 73 -1.18 19.09 15.97
N GLY A 74 -1.00 20.41 16.13
CA GLY A 74 -1.06 21.10 17.43
C GLY A 74 -2.42 20.94 18.12
N LYS A 75 -3.51 21.25 17.38
CA LYS A 75 -4.89 21.09 17.88
C LYS A 75 -5.27 19.61 18.10
N ALA A 76 -4.78 18.72 17.24
CA ALA A 76 -4.99 17.29 17.38
C ALA A 76 -4.25 16.72 18.60
N LYS A 77 -3.01 17.13 18.87
CA LYS A 77 -2.21 16.69 20.03
C LYS A 77 -2.90 17.02 21.35
N GLU A 78 -3.50 18.19 21.47
CA GLU A 78 -4.23 18.60 22.68
C GLU A 78 -5.45 17.71 22.93
N ARG A 79 -6.28 17.45 21.91
CA ARG A 79 -7.42 16.51 22.01
C ARG A 79 -6.97 15.06 22.21
N HIS A 80 -5.89 14.66 21.53
CA HIS A 80 -5.34 13.30 21.65
C HIS A 80 -4.83 13.05 23.06
N ARG A 81 -4.28 14.04 23.77
CA ARG A 81 -3.79 13.88 25.14
C ARG A 81 -4.91 13.42 26.08
N GLU A 82 -6.06 14.09 26.04
CA GLU A 82 -7.21 13.74 26.87
C GLU A 82 -7.73 12.31 26.56
N VAL A 83 -7.81 11.97 25.28
CA VAL A 83 -8.22 10.63 24.83
C VAL A 83 -7.21 9.56 25.25
N ILE A 84 -5.92 9.82 25.10
CA ILE A 84 -4.84 8.92 25.47
C ILE A 84 -4.82 8.70 26.99
N GLU A 85 -4.93 9.76 27.79
CA GLU A 85 -5.00 9.67 29.25
C GLU A 85 -6.22 8.85 29.67
N ARG A 86 -7.40 9.08 29.07
CA ARG A 86 -8.61 8.28 29.34
C ARG A 86 -8.46 6.81 28.97
N ILE A 87 -7.81 6.48 27.86
CA ILE A 87 -7.58 5.10 27.42
C ILE A 87 -6.57 4.41 28.32
N CYS A 88 -5.46 5.07 28.64
CA CYS A 88 -4.39 4.53 29.48
C CYS A 88 -4.84 4.38 30.93
N ASN A 89 -5.72 5.25 31.44
CA ASN A 89 -6.29 5.08 32.78
C ASN A 89 -7.27 3.90 32.89
N ARG A 90 -7.76 3.36 31.76
CA ARG A 90 -8.68 2.21 31.72
C ARG A 90 -7.97 0.87 31.45
N ARG A 91 -6.70 0.88 31.05
CA ARG A 91 -5.97 -0.34 30.63
C ARG A 91 -4.55 -0.36 31.22
N SER A 92 -3.98 -1.55 31.39
CA SER A 92 -2.65 -1.73 32.01
C SER A 92 -1.47 -1.42 31.09
N PHE A 93 -1.57 -0.45 30.16
CA PHE A 93 -0.47 -0.10 29.25
C PHE A 93 -0.18 1.40 29.20
N ARG A 94 1.08 1.72 28.92
CA ARG A 94 1.62 3.08 28.86
C ARG A 94 1.27 3.73 27.52
N ALA A 95 1.07 5.05 27.53
CA ALA A 95 0.73 5.84 26.35
C ALA A 95 1.76 5.71 25.21
N GLU A 96 3.04 5.51 25.53
CA GLU A 96 4.09 5.30 24.54
C GLU A 96 3.87 4.04 23.68
N HIS A 97 3.20 3.00 24.19
CA HIS A 97 2.88 1.80 23.43
C HIS A 97 1.75 2.00 22.40
N LEU A 98 1.09 3.17 22.40
CA LEU A 98 0.14 3.54 21.35
C LEU A 98 0.83 4.11 20.11
N ARG A 99 2.12 4.44 20.19
CA ARG A 99 2.88 4.93 19.04
C ARG A 99 3.31 3.74 18.19
N VAL A 100 3.22 3.90 16.87
CA VAL A 100 3.83 2.96 15.94
C VAL A 100 5.32 3.28 15.88
N ASP A 101 6.14 2.31 16.25
CA ASP A 101 7.59 2.44 16.18
C ASP A 101 8.05 2.56 14.72
N GLU A 102 9.07 3.37 14.45
CA GLU A 102 9.67 3.57 13.12
C GLU A 102 10.23 2.27 12.54
N TRP A 103 10.58 1.31 13.41
CA TRP A 103 10.94 -0.05 13.02
C TRP A 103 9.81 -0.80 12.27
N PHE A 104 8.55 -0.43 12.50
CA PHE A 104 7.40 -0.93 11.72
C PHE A 104 7.13 -0.09 10.47
N ILE A 105 7.99 0.87 10.12
CA ILE A 105 7.81 1.79 9.01
C ILE A 105 8.81 1.54 7.89
N ASP A 106 10.05 1.11 8.21
CA ASP A 106 11.16 0.48 7.45
C ASP A 106 11.41 0.87 5.96
N VAL A 107 10.37 1.08 5.14
CA VAL A 107 10.42 1.74 3.82
C VAL A 107 9.10 2.47 3.56
N SER A 108 9.02 3.75 3.93
CA SER A 108 7.89 4.62 3.67
C SER A 108 8.31 5.85 2.88
N GLU A 109 7.54 6.18 1.85
CA GLU A 109 7.61 7.48 1.19
C GLU A 109 6.43 8.31 1.72
N GLY A 110 6.72 9.44 2.36
CA GLY A 110 5.69 10.40 2.76
C GLY A 110 4.98 10.97 1.53
N ILE A 111 3.67 11.21 1.65
CA ILE A 111 2.84 11.86 0.61
C ILE A 111 2.36 13.20 1.13
#